data_AF-A0AAW4BKX8-F1
#
_entry.id   AF-A0AAW4BKX8-F1
#
_cell.length_a   1.000
_cell.length_b   1.000
_cell.length_c   1.000
_cell.angle_alpha   90.00
_cell.angle_beta   90.00
_cell.angle_gamma   90.00
#
_symmetry.space_group_name_H-M   'P 1'
#
loop_
_entity.id
_entity.type
_entity.pdbx_description
1 polymer ?
#
loop_
_entity_poly.entity_id
_entity_poly.type
_entity_poly.pdbx_seq_one_letter_code
_entity_poly.pdbx_strand_id
1 'polypeptide(L)'
;GIDPDKKLEHFSCFNDSQKVGDDDTQGAHGRGRLAFHLLCANADWYSRCGCKDTKISISSDDLQHYSMLSLLPEQQKHSVVANGRGTCVELTNFTTNLPDDETLLCILQNEFGWRLALNDKLKLYLNNTEVSVPINESRFESIDID
;
A
#
# COMPACT_ATOMS: atom_id res chain seq x y z
N GLY A 1 5.27 -1.32 -9.87
CA GLY A 1 4.28 -2.26 -9.33
C GLY A 1 4.98 -3.49 -8.80
N ILE A 2 4.21 -4.44 -8.29
CA ILE A 2 4.65 -5.79 -7.93
C ILE A 2 5.15 -6.51 -9.19
N ASP A 3 6.36 -7.06 -9.13
CA ASP A 3 6.95 -7.86 -10.19
C ASP A 3 6.45 -9.31 -10.12
N PRO A 4 5.75 -9.80 -11.16
CA PRO A 4 5.20 -11.17 -11.16
C PRO A 4 6.27 -12.26 -11.22
N ASP A 5 7.47 -11.97 -11.75
CA ASP A 5 8.55 -12.95 -11.82
C ASP A 5 9.18 -13.18 -10.44
N LYS A 6 9.06 -12.19 -9.54
CA LYS A 6 9.53 -12.22 -8.15
C LYS A 6 8.41 -12.50 -7.14
N LYS A 7 7.35 -13.19 -7.56
CA LYS A 7 6.17 -13.48 -6.73
C LYS A 7 6.47 -14.17 -5.40
N LEU A 8 7.49 -15.02 -5.37
CA LEU A 8 7.92 -15.72 -4.17
C LEU A 8 8.51 -14.75 -3.13
N GLU A 9 9.28 -13.75 -3.59
CA GLU A 9 9.96 -12.75 -2.77
C GLU A 9 9.02 -11.65 -2.26
N HIS A 10 7.96 -11.33 -3.02
CA HIS A 10 7.05 -10.21 -2.69
C HIS A 10 5.74 -10.63 -2.04
N PHE A 11 5.17 -11.78 -2.42
CA PHE A 11 3.82 -12.18 -2.01
C PHE A 11 3.78 -13.50 -1.24
N SER A 12 4.74 -14.40 -1.45
CA SER A 12 4.75 -15.72 -0.80
C SER A 12 5.54 -15.77 0.52
N CYS A 13 6.37 -14.77 0.81
CA CYS A 13 7.09 -14.72 2.09
C CYS A 13 6.12 -14.36 3.23
N PHE A 14 5.59 -15.39 3.88
CA PHE A 14 4.62 -15.33 4.97
C PHE A 14 5.21 -14.79 6.30
N ASN A 15 6.53 -14.88 6.46
CA ASN A 15 7.25 -14.46 7.68
C ASN A 15 8.55 -13.66 7.46
N ASP A 16 9.01 -13.47 6.21
CA ASP A 16 10.30 -12.82 5.94
C ASP A 16 10.16 -11.69 4.92
N SER A 17 10.40 -10.45 5.33
CA SER A 17 10.69 -9.40 4.36
C SER A 17 12.15 -9.53 3.93
N GLN A 18 12.42 -10.01 2.71
CA GLN A 18 13.79 -10.14 2.17
C GLN A 18 14.43 -8.80 1.76
N LYS A 19 13.85 -7.66 2.13
CA LYS A 19 14.36 -6.33 1.78
C LYS A 19 15.05 -5.73 2.99
N VAL A 20 16.38 -5.81 3.00
CA VAL A 20 17.24 -5.22 4.03
C VAL A 20 17.67 -3.82 3.57
N GLY A 21 17.32 -2.78 4.32
CA GLY A 21 18.01 -1.48 4.28
C GLY A 21 17.33 -0.29 3.60
N ASP A 22 16.01 -0.32 3.36
CA ASP A 22 15.27 0.84 2.83
C ASP A 22 13.87 0.97 3.47
N ASP A 23 13.69 2.01 4.29
CA ASP A 23 12.43 2.35 4.99
C ASP A 23 11.26 2.56 4.02
N ASP A 24 11.52 2.90 2.75
CA ASP A 24 10.47 3.04 1.73
C ASP A 24 9.92 1.69 1.24
N THR A 25 10.55 0.57 1.60
CA THR A 25 10.21 -0.75 1.03
C THR A 25 9.88 -1.84 2.05
N GLN A 26 9.96 -1.53 3.35
CA GLN A 26 9.90 -2.54 4.41
C GLN A 26 8.54 -2.61 5.11
N GLY A 27 8.01 -3.84 5.21
CA GLY A 27 7.01 -4.20 6.23
C GLY A 27 7.64 -5.25 7.14
N ALA A 28 7.69 -5.00 8.45
CA ALA A 28 8.50 -5.74 9.42
C ALA A 28 8.37 -7.28 9.41
N HIS A 29 7.21 -7.81 9.02
CA HIS A 29 6.94 -9.26 9.04
C HIS A 29 6.29 -9.79 7.76
N GLY A 30 6.16 -8.99 6.70
CA GLY A 30 5.42 -9.36 5.49
C GLY A 30 3.90 -9.53 5.68
N ARG A 31 3.36 -9.42 6.89
CA ARG A 31 1.94 -9.67 7.20
C ARG A 31 1.00 -8.53 6.85
N GLY A 32 1.50 -7.32 6.62
CA GLY A 32 0.68 -6.13 6.37
C GLY A 32 -0.31 -6.32 5.21
N ARG A 33 0.10 -7.03 4.15
CA ARG A 33 -0.76 -7.34 3.00
C ARG A 33 -1.95 -8.25 3.34
N LEU A 34 -1.87 -9.02 4.42
CA LEU A 34 -2.95 -9.91 4.87
C LEU A 34 -3.92 -9.20 5.82
N ALA A 35 -3.60 -8.01 6.35
CA ALA A 35 -4.44 -7.31 7.32
C ALA A 35 -5.84 -6.96 6.78
N PHE A 36 -6.06 -7.03 5.46
CA PHE A 36 -7.37 -6.81 4.85
C PHE A 36 -8.48 -7.71 5.42
N HIS A 37 -8.15 -8.92 5.87
CA HIS A 37 -9.12 -9.88 6.42
C HIS A 37 -9.82 -9.37 7.69
N LEU A 38 -9.25 -8.37 8.36
CA LEU A 38 -9.86 -7.71 9.51
C LEU A 38 -11.03 -6.80 9.10
N LEU A 39 -11.11 -6.40 7.83
CA LEU A 39 -12.05 -5.41 7.32
C LEU A 39 -12.98 -5.98 6.23
N CYS A 40 -12.49 -6.92 5.42
CA CYS A 40 -13.18 -7.38 4.23
C CYS A 40 -12.80 -8.81 3.84
N ALA A 41 -13.66 -9.45 3.03
CA ALA A 41 -13.46 -10.84 2.64
C ALA A 41 -12.50 -11.00 1.46
N ASN A 42 -12.31 -9.97 0.62
CA ASN A 42 -11.53 -10.10 -0.60
C ASN A 42 -10.63 -8.90 -0.85
N ALA A 43 -9.40 -9.18 -1.27
CA ALA A 43 -8.45 -8.18 -1.70
C ALA A 43 -7.83 -8.55 -3.06
N ASP A 44 -7.88 -7.60 -3.98
CA ASP A 44 -7.39 -7.70 -5.35
C ASP A 44 -6.32 -6.64 -5.63
N TRP A 45 -5.09 -7.06 -5.93
CA TRP A 45 -4.00 -6.19 -6.35
C TRP A 45 -3.86 -6.22 -7.86
N TYR A 46 -4.13 -5.08 -8.48
CA TYR A 46 -3.95 -4.79 -9.89
C TYR A 46 -2.61 -4.07 -10.07
N SER A 47 -1.63 -4.72 -10.70
CA SER A 47 -0.26 -4.22 -10.72
C SER A 47 0.34 -4.21 -12.13
N ARG A 48 1.07 -3.12 -12.45
CA ARG A 48 1.90 -3.00 -13.65
C ARG A 48 3.36 -2.84 -13.28
N CYS A 49 4.20 -3.71 -13.83
CA CYS A 49 5.66 -3.66 -13.71
C CYS A 49 6.31 -3.88 -15.09
N GLY A 50 6.98 -2.86 -15.63
CA GLY A 50 7.45 -2.89 -17.02
C GLY A 50 6.29 -3.04 -18.00
N CYS A 51 6.34 -4.05 -18.85
CA CYS A 51 5.29 -4.40 -19.81
C CYS A 51 4.28 -5.45 -19.29
N LYS A 52 4.36 -5.83 -18.01
CA LYS A 52 3.54 -6.90 -17.43
C LYS A 52 2.42 -6.34 -16.58
N ASP A 53 1.19 -6.70 -16.93
CA ASP A 53 0.00 -6.44 -16.14
C ASP A 53 -0.46 -7.71 -15.44
N THR A 54 -0.69 -7.60 -14.13
CA THR A 54 -1.11 -8.75 -13.31
C THR A 54 -2.19 -8.38 -12.34
N LYS A 55 -3.03 -9.37 -12.04
CA LYS A 55 -3.97 -9.37 -10.92
C LYS A 55 -3.53 -10.42 -9.92
N ILE A 56 -3.50 -10.05 -8.64
CA ILE A 56 -3.33 -10.98 -7.53
C ILE A 56 -4.58 -10.90 -6.67
N SER A 57 -5.16 -12.04 -6.32
CA SER A 57 -6.39 -12.11 -5.51
C SER A 57 -6.19 -13.00 -4.30
N ILE A 58 -6.64 -12.52 -3.14
CA ILE A 58 -6.67 -13.27 -1.88
C ILE A 58 -8.07 -13.21 -1.28
N SER A 59 -8.55 -14.35 -0.77
CA SER A 59 -9.76 -14.45 0.06
C SER A 59 -9.39 -14.54 1.53
N SER A 60 -10.19 -13.95 2.42
CA SER A 60 -10.04 -14.12 3.87
C SER A 60 -10.21 -15.56 4.33
N ASP A 61 -10.93 -16.37 3.54
CA ASP A 61 -11.16 -17.80 3.83
C ASP A 61 -9.91 -18.65 3.61
N ASP A 62 -8.97 -18.15 2.80
CA ASP A 62 -7.70 -18.83 2.50
C ASP A 62 -6.58 -17.81 2.32
N LEU A 63 -6.02 -17.37 3.45
CA LEU A 63 -4.91 -16.40 3.48
C LEU A 63 -3.56 -16.99 3.09
N GLN A 64 -3.46 -18.31 2.97
CA GLN A 64 -2.22 -18.99 2.61
C GLN A 64 -2.04 -19.06 1.10
N HIS A 65 -3.15 -19.22 0.37
CA HIS A 65 -3.13 -19.29 -1.08
C HIS A 65 -3.63 -17.99 -1.71
N TYR A 66 -3.02 -17.65 -2.84
CA TYR A 66 -3.45 -16.52 -3.65
C TYR A 66 -3.53 -16.98 -5.10
N SER A 67 -4.44 -16.37 -5.85
CA SER A 67 -4.44 -16.53 -7.31
C SER A 67 -3.71 -15.38 -7.97
N MET A 68 -3.00 -15.67 -9.06
CA MET A 68 -2.29 -14.67 -9.84
C MET A 68 -2.58 -14.91 -11.31
N LEU A 69 -3.03 -13.87 -11.99
CA LEU A 69 -3.39 -13.90 -13.40
C LEU A 69 -2.65 -12.79 -14.15
N SER A 70 -2.18 -13.10 -15.36
CA SER A 70 -1.80 -12.05 -16.30
C SER A 70 -3.07 -11.38 -16.80
N LEU A 71 -3.05 -10.06 -16.87
CA LEU A 71 -4.17 -9.28 -17.41
C LEU A 71 -3.86 -8.87 -18.84
N LEU A 72 -4.90 -8.79 -19.65
CA LEU A 72 -4.87 -8.01 -20.88
C LEU A 72 -4.93 -6.51 -20.54
N PRO A 73 -4.36 -5.61 -21.36
CA PRO A 73 -4.32 -4.18 -21.08
C PRO A 73 -5.70 -3.56 -20.75
N GLU A 74 -6.76 -4.03 -21.41
CA GLU A 74 -8.14 -3.57 -21.22
C GLU A 74 -8.77 -4.04 -19.90
N GLN A 75 -8.20 -5.07 -19.26
CA GLN A 75 -8.65 -5.58 -17.95
C GLN A 75 -7.95 -4.86 -16.79
N GLN A 76 -6.94 -4.03 -17.10
CA GLN A 76 -6.19 -3.28 -16.11
C GLN A 76 -6.96 -2.05 -15.62
N LYS A 77 -6.70 -1.64 -14.39
CA LYS A 77 -7.30 -0.42 -13.82
C LYS A 77 -6.80 0.82 -14.54
N HIS A 78 -7.73 1.69 -14.92
CA HIS A 78 -7.42 2.93 -15.64
C HIS A 78 -6.35 3.77 -14.93
N SER A 79 -6.39 3.85 -13.59
CA SER A 79 -5.38 4.56 -12.78
C SER A 79 -3.97 3.98 -12.94
N VAL A 80 -3.84 2.65 -13.05
CA VAL A 80 -2.56 1.97 -13.25
C VAL A 80 -2.07 2.16 -14.69
N VAL A 81 -2.99 2.10 -15.66
CA VAL A 81 -2.68 2.32 -17.08
C VAL A 81 -2.18 3.75 -17.32
N ALA A 82 -2.92 4.74 -16.81
CA ALA A 82 -2.63 6.16 -16.97
C ALA A 82 -1.26 6.55 -16.39
N ASN A 83 -0.86 5.95 -15.27
CA ASN A 83 0.43 6.19 -14.64
C ASN A 83 1.58 5.38 -15.28
N GLY A 84 1.30 4.44 -16.20
CA GLY A 84 2.29 3.60 -16.87
C GLY A 84 2.96 2.53 -15.98
N ARG A 85 2.95 2.71 -14.66
CA ARG A 85 3.42 1.77 -13.64
C ARG A 85 2.65 2.00 -12.34
N GLY A 86 2.57 0.99 -11.49
CA GLY A 86 2.00 1.14 -10.15
C GLY A 86 1.23 -0.08 -9.70
N THR A 87 0.52 0.08 -8.60
CA THR A 87 -0.37 -0.94 -8.05
C THR A 87 -1.62 -0.26 -7.52
N CYS A 88 -2.78 -0.79 -7.88
CA CYS A 88 -4.09 -0.43 -7.34
C CYS A 88 -4.60 -1.63 -6.55
N VAL A 89 -5.11 -1.37 -5.35
CA VAL A 89 -5.66 -2.41 -4.48
C VAL A 89 -7.14 -2.16 -4.33
N GLU A 90 -7.95 -3.17 -4.61
CA GLU A 90 -9.39 -3.15 -4.38
C GLU A 90 -9.74 -4.11 -3.27
N LEU A 91 -10.43 -3.57 -2.27
CA LEU A 91 -10.96 -4.33 -1.13
C LEU A 91 -12.47 -4.42 -1.31
N THR A 92 -13.03 -5.63 -1.20
CA THR A 92 -14.46 -5.87 -1.45
C THR A 92 -15.05 -6.81 -0.40
N ASN A 93 -16.37 -6.79 -0.26
CA ASN A 93 -17.12 -7.55 0.74
C ASN A 93 -16.67 -7.21 2.18
N PHE A 94 -16.79 -5.92 2.52
CA PHE A 94 -16.50 -5.44 3.87
C PHE A 94 -17.42 -6.09 4.91
N THR A 95 -16.82 -6.55 6.00
CA THR A 95 -17.51 -7.18 7.12
C THR A 95 -17.74 -6.20 8.27
N THR A 96 -17.11 -5.02 8.21
CA THR A 96 -17.25 -3.92 9.16
C THR A 96 -17.62 -2.63 8.44
N ASN A 97 -18.33 -1.73 9.13
CA ASN A 97 -18.52 -0.38 8.63
C ASN A 97 -17.18 0.34 8.56
N LEU A 98 -16.93 1.00 7.45
CA LEU A 98 -15.76 1.86 7.31
C LEU A 98 -15.99 3.17 8.08
N PRO A 99 -14.93 3.78 8.65
CA PRO A 99 -15.04 5.11 9.21
C PRO A 99 -15.41 6.11 8.12
N ASP A 100 -16.03 7.22 8.51
CA ASP A 100 -16.29 8.33 7.59
C ASP A 100 -14.99 9.01 7.11
N ASP A 101 -15.12 9.83 6.07
CA ASP A 101 -13.99 10.51 5.44
C ASP A 101 -13.23 11.43 6.43
N GLU A 102 -13.92 12.06 7.38
CA GLU A 102 -13.28 12.94 8.38
C GLU A 102 -12.41 12.14 9.35
N THR A 103 -12.95 11.02 9.84
CA THR A 103 -12.24 10.09 10.72
C THR A 103 -11.05 9.45 10.00
N LEU A 104 -11.23 9.00 8.76
CA LEU A 104 -10.15 8.43 7.95
C LEU A 104 -9.06 9.47 7.67
N LEU A 105 -9.43 10.70 7.33
CA LEU A 105 -8.48 11.79 7.10
C LEU A 105 -7.63 12.02 8.34
N CYS A 106 -8.25 12.12 9.53
CA CYS A 106 -7.55 12.29 10.80
C CYS A 106 -6.55 11.14 11.08
N ILE A 107 -6.96 9.89 10.85
CA ILE A 107 -6.08 8.72 11.00
C ILE A 107 -4.90 8.83 10.03
N LEU A 108 -5.13 9.10 8.75
CA LEU A 108 -4.07 9.21 7.74
C LEU A 108 -3.09 10.35 8.06
N GLN A 109 -3.59 11.49 8.52
CA GLN A 109 -2.77 12.62 8.94
C GLN A 109 -1.86 12.28 10.12
N ASN A 110 -2.40 11.57 11.13
CA ASN A 110 -1.61 11.19 12.31
C ASN A 110 -0.56 10.13 11.99
N GLU A 111 -0.92 9.12 11.19
CA GLU A 111 -0.02 8.00 10.87
C GLU A 111 1.06 8.36 9.85
N PHE A 112 0.73 9.19 8.85
CA PHE A 112 1.62 9.53 7.73
C PHE A 112 2.12 10.97 7.72
N GLY A 113 1.59 11.85 8.57
CA GLY A 113 1.92 13.27 8.58
C GLY A 113 3.42 13.55 8.74
N TRP A 114 4.09 12.82 9.63
CA TRP A 114 5.54 12.94 9.81
C TRP A 114 6.33 12.57 8.54
N ARG A 115 5.88 11.54 7.80
CA ARG A 115 6.54 11.09 6.56
C ARG A 115 6.33 12.09 5.43
N LEU A 116 5.11 12.61 5.31
CA LEU A 116 4.77 13.67 4.36
C LEU A 116 5.55 14.97 4.65
N ALA A 117 5.81 15.27 5.92
CA ALA A 117 6.62 16.44 6.32
C ALA A 117 8.10 16.32 5.90
N LEU A 118 8.65 15.10 5.93
CA LEU A 118 10.06 14.84 5.61
C LEU A 118 10.32 14.66 4.11
N ASN A 119 9.28 14.47 3.29
CA ASN A 119 9.42 14.21 1.86
C ASN A 119 8.39 14.99 1.04
N ASP A 120 8.80 16.17 0.57
CA ASP A 120 7.99 17.12 -0.21
C ASP A 120 7.50 16.58 -1.57
N LYS A 121 8.11 15.49 -2.07
CA LYS A 121 7.70 14.83 -3.32
C LYS A 121 6.59 13.81 -3.10
N LEU A 122 6.35 13.38 -1.86
CA LEU A 122 5.34 12.38 -1.55
C LEU A 122 4.03 13.06 -1.19
N LYS A 123 2.96 12.62 -1.86
CA LYS A 123 1.62 13.16 -1.66
C LYS A 123 0.64 12.03 -1.39
N LEU A 124 -0.29 12.28 -0.49
CA LEU A 124 -1.36 11.36 -0.14
C LEU A 124 -2.71 12.05 -0.34
N TYR A 125 -3.68 11.31 -0.90
CA TYR A 125 -5.00 11.83 -1.20
C TYR A 125 -6.07 10.86 -0.68
N LEU A 126 -7.12 11.41 -0.06
CA LEU A 126 -8.35 10.70 0.30
C LEU A 126 -9.50 11.30 -0.53
N ASN A 127 -10.11 10.51 -1.41
CA ASN A 127 -11.23 10.96 -2.27
C ASN A 127 -10.96 12.30 -2.99
N ASN A 128 -9.74 12.48 -3.51
CA ASN A 128 -9.22 13.71 -4.16
C ASN A 128 -8.90 14.88 -3.22
N THR A 129 -9.12 14.75 -1.91
CA THR A 129 -8.65 15.70 -0.90
C THR A 129 -7.19 15.37 -0.53
N GLU A 130 -6.27 16.32 -0.67
CA GLU A 130 -4.87 16.14 -0.26
C GLU A 130 -4.79 16.06 1.28
N VAL A 131 -4.14 15.02 1.78
CA VAL A 131 -3.89 14.82 3.21
C VAL A 131 -2.79 15.80 3.62
N SER A 132 -3.15 16.86 4.35
CA SER A 132 -2.19 17.85 4.82
C SER A 132 -1.34 17.32 5.98
N VAL A 133 -0.09 17.78 6.04
CA VAL A 133 0.76 17.60 7.21
C VAL A 133 0.15 18.38 8.38
N PRO A 134 -0.08 17.76 9.55
CA PRO A 134 -0.49 18.49 10.75
C PRO A 134 0.49 19.62 11.03
N ILE A 135 -0.01 20.80 11.41
CA ILE A 135 0.85 21.93 11.81
C ILE A 135 1.48 21.56 13.16
N ASN A 136 2.60 20.84 13.10
CA ASN A 136 3.45 20.57 14.25
C ASN A 136 4.68 21.46 14.14
N GLU A 137 5.04 22.14 15.24
CA GLU A 137 6.24 22.98 15.29
C GLU A 137 7.49 22.11 15.15
N SER A 138 8.19 22.23 14.02
CA SER A 138 9.51 21.61 13.84
C SER A 138 10.51 22.30 14.78
N ARG A 139 10.96 21.57 15.81
CA ARG A 139 11.98 22.05 16.75
C ARG A 139 13.33 21.47 16.37
N PHE A 140 14.28 22.33 16.03
CA PHE A 140 15.67 21.95 15.78
C PHE A 140 16.47 22.20 17.06
N GLU A 141 17.20 21.18 17.53
CA GLU A 141 18.17 21.32 18.62
C GLU A 141 19.56 20.96 18.11
N SER A 142 20.52 21.85 18.31
CA SER A 142 21.94 21.57 18.08
C SER A 142 22.48 20.79 19.27
N ILE A 143 22.95 19.57 19.03
CA ILE A 143 23.66 18.77 20.03
C ILE A 143 25.14 18.87 19.69
N ASP A 144 25.92 19.49 20.59
CA ASP A 144 27.37 19.41 20.53
C ASP A 144 27.81 18.02 20.98
N ILE A 145 28.65 17.36 20.19
CA ILE A 145 29.24 16.05 20.50
C ILE A 145 30.67 16.32 20.95
N ASP A 146 30.96 16.04 22.23
CA ASP A 146 32.31 16.08 22.83
C ASP A 146 33.25 14.98 22.28
#